data_AF-A0A969TLH6-F1
#
_entry.id   AF-A0A969TLH6-F1
#
_cell.length_a   1.000
_cell.length_b   1.000
_cell.length_c   1.000
_cell.angle_alpha   90.00
_cell.angle_beta   90.00
_cell.angle_gamma   90.00
#
_symmetry.space_group_name_H-M   'P 1'
#
loop_
_entity.id
_entity.type
_entity.pdbx_description
1 polymer ?
#
loop_
_entity_poly.entity_id
_entity_poly.type
_entity_poly.pdbx_seq_one_letter_code
_entity_poly.pdbx_strand_id
1 'polypeptide(L)'
;MVQYTLVQSPEVVLTIPGKDSSKARAKAMDQLIELMDTGKLPTELADGFSPQQFIEVKEPTPLNPSDDDAVTQAVQVLSNLATLKLKVQESRGEALKLRSLVDVLFTDEIVSEEEIATLKEGFKVLKTYAQANLRYREARTQAEQARTILDQALNPADPEPIKP
;
A
#
# COMPACT_ATOMS: atom_id res chain seq x y z
N MET A 1 -20.21 -6.80 13.78
CA MET A 1 -21.18 -5.99 14.53
C MET A 1 -21.67 -4.92 13.57
N VAL A 2 -22.93 -4.51 13.66
CA VAL A 2 -23.48 -3.45 12.82
C VAL A 2 -23.73 -2.22 13.69
N GLN A 3 -23.45 -1.04 13.16
CA GLN A 3 -23.67 0.22 13.85
C GLN A 3 -24.75 1.02 13.13
N TYR A 4 -25.59 1.70 13.90
CA TYR A 4 -26.64 2.57 13.40
C TYR A 4 -26.56 3.94 14.04
N THR A 5 -26.94 4.95 13.27
CA THR A 5 -27.08 6.33 13.75
C THR A 5 -28.40 6.94 13.27
N LEU A 6 -28.69 8.13 13.78
CA LEU A 6 -29.90 8.90 13.51
C LEU A 6 -29.56 10.09 12.62
N VAL A 7 -30.42 10.42 11.65
CA VAL A 7 -30.26 11.61 10.78
C VAL A 7 -30.12 12.89 11.61
N GLN A 8 -30.91 12.98 12.70
CA GLN A 8 -31.03 14.15 13.55
C GLN A 8 -29.97 14.20 14.65
N SER A 9 -29.35 13.06 14.94
CA SER A 9 -28.29 12.90 15.95
C SER A 9 -27.21 11.94 15.47
N PRO A 10 -26.32 12.38 14.56
CA PRO A 10 -25.19 11.60 14.09
C PRO A 10 -24.24 11.15 15.23
N GLU A 11 -24.26 11.84 16.36
CA GLU A 11 -23.50 11.55 17.57
C GLU A 11 -24.02 10.33 18.35
N VAL A 12 -25.26 9.91 18.12
CA VAL A 12 -25.84 8.71 18.73
C VAL A 12 -25.49 7.51 17.86
N VAL A 13 -24.61 6.64 18.37
CA VAL A 13 -24.19 5.41 17.68
C VAL A 13 -24.67 4.19 18.48
N LEU A 14 -25.55 3.40 17.87
CA LEU A 14 -26.11 2.18 18.44
C LEU A 14 -25.40 0.97 17.84
N THR A 15 -24.74 0.17 18.69
CA THR A 15 -23.97 -1.00 18.23
C THR A 15 -24.74 -2.29 18.52
N ILE A 16 -25.06 -3.03 17.46
CA ILE A 16 -25.81 -4.29 17.54
C ILE A 16 -24.94 -5.46 17.08
N PRO A 17 -24.89 -6.59 17.83
CA PRO A 17 -24.18 -7.77 17.39
C PRO A 17 -24.88 -8.40 16.17
N GLY A 18 -24.11 -8.68 15.12
CA GLY A 18 -24.60 -9.23 13.86
C GLY A 18 -24.28 -8.37 12.64
N LYS A 19 -25.10 -8.52 11.59
CA LYS A 19 -25.08 -7.79 10.31
C LYS A 19 -26.38 -6.99 10.13
N ASP A 20 -26.39 -6.00 9.23
CA ASP A 20 -27.61 -5.24 8.94
C ASP A 20 -28.76 -6.17 8.56
N SER A 21 -29.88 -6.03 9.26
CA SER A 21 -31.09 -6.81 9.07
C SER A 21 -32.26 -6.15 9.77
N SER A 22 -33.49 -6.46 9.36
CA SER A 22 -34.70 -5.97 10.03
C SER A 22 -34.73 -6.31 11.53
N LYS A 23 -34.17 -7.48 11.90
CA LYS A 23 -34.03 -7.91 13.30
C LYS A 23 -33.00 -7.09 14.07
N ALA A 24 -31.88 -6.72 13.44
CA ALA A 24 -30.87 -5.87 14.06
C ALA A 24 -31.38 -4.43 14.26
N ARG A 25 -32.13 -3.90 13.28
CA ARG A 25 -32.79 -2.59 13.38
C ARG A 25 -33.89 -2.55 14.44
N ALA A 26 -34.66 -3.63 14.59
CA ALA A 26 -35.63 -3.74 15.68
C ALA A 26 -34.95 -3.68 17.06
N LYS A 27 -33.82 -4.38 17.23
CA LYS A 27 -33.02 -4.29 18.46
C LYS A 27 -32.40 -2.91 18.69
N ALA A 28 -32.00 -2.23 17.63
CA ALA A 28 -31.53 -0.84 17.72
C ALA A 28 -32.67 0.09 18.19
N MET A 29 -33.91 -0.17 17.76
CA MET A 29 -35.07 0.56 18.26
C MET A 29 -35.29 0.31 19.76
N ASP A 30 -35.17 -0.93 20.23
CA ASP A 30 -35.30 -1.24 21.66
C ASP A 30 -34.26 -0.46 22.51
N GLN A 31 -33.02 -0.38 22.05
CA GLN A 31 -31.97 0.43 22.70
C GLN A 31 -32.25 1.94 22.64
N LEU A 32 -32.80 2.42 21.52
CA LEU A 32 -33.16 3.82 21.36
C LEU A 32 -34.27 4.23 22.33
N ILE A 33 -35.28 3.39 22.53
CA ILE A 33 -36.36 3.60 23.50
C ILE A 33 -35.80 3.68 24.92
N GLU A 34 -34.85 2.81 25.28
CA GLU A 34 -34.18 2.86 26.58
C GLU A 34 -33.38 4.17 26.79
N LEU A 35 -32.75 4.69 25.74
CA LEU A 35 -32.06 6.00 25.77
C LEU A 35 -33.04 7.18 25.91
N MET A 36 -34.24 7.06 25.32
CA MET A 36 -35.32 8.04 25.51
C MET A 36 -35.84 8.01 26.94
N ASP A 37 -36.11 6.82 27.49
CA ASP A 37 -36.62 6.65 28.85
C ASP A 37 -35.61 7.13 29.92
N THR A 38 -34.32 7.00 29.63
CA THR A 38 -33.24 7.48 30.52
C THR A 38 -32.89 8.95 30.31
N GLY A 39 -33.57 9.66 29.40
CA GLY A 39 -33.33 11.08 29.11
C GLY A 39 -31.95 11.37 28.50
N LYS A 40 -31.32 10.35 27.89
CA LYS A 40 -29.97 10.43 27.32
C LYS A 40 -29.97 10.71 25.82
N LEU A 41 -31.15 10.81 25.19
CA LEU A 41 -31.25 11.19 23.80
C LEU A 41 -31.10 12.73 23.68
N PRO A 42 -30.08 13.24 22.97
CA PRO A 42 -29.77 14.67 22.92
C PRO A 42 -30.74 15.47 22.03
N THR A 43 -31.55 14.79 21.20
CA THR A 43 -32.52 15.41 20.30
C THR A 43 -33.86 14.65 20.30
N GLU A 44 -34.93 15.34 19.94
CA GLU A 44 -36.24 14.70 19.73
C GLU A 44 -36.26 13.98 18.38
N LEU A 45 -36.82 12.77 18.36
CA LEU A 45 -37.04 12.01 17.13
C LEU A 45 -38.20 12.61 16.33
N ALA A 46 -38.17 12.45 15.00
CA ALA A 46 -39.35 12.75 14.18
C ALA A 46 -40.56 11.89 14.59
N ASP A 47 -41.76 12.49 14.57
CA ASP A 47 -43.02 11.79 14.78
C ASP A 47 -43.15 10.58 13.84
N GLY A 48 -43.38 9.40 14.43
CA GLY A 48 -43.50 8.14 13.69
C GLY A 48 -42.16 7.50 13.29
N PHE A 49 -41.07 7.78 14.01
CA PHE A 49 -39.76 7.16 13.77
C PHE A 49 -39.85 5.62 13.75
N SER A 50 -39.27 5.02 12.70
CA SER A 50 -39.35 3.58 12.42
C SER A 50 -37.95 2.96 12.26
N PRO A 51 -37.79 1.64 12.51
CA PRO A 51 -36.48 0.99 12.44
C PRO A 51 -35.80 1.06 11.07
N GLN A 52 -36.56 1.31 10.00
CA GLN A 52 -36.02 1.48 8.65
C GLN A 52 -35.26 2.79 8.48
N GLN A 53 -35.51 3.79 9.33
CA GLN A 53 -34.89 5.12 9.25
C GLN A 53 -33.53 5.20 9.95
N PHE A 54 -33.07 4.13 10.58
CA PHE A 54 -31.68 4.02 11.00
C PHE A 54 -30.74 4.09 9.80
N ILE A 55 -29.72 4.94 9.92
CA ILE A 55 -28.60 4.99 8.98
C ILE A 55 -27.56 3.99 9.47
N GLU A 56 -27.21 3.02 8.63
CA GLU A 56 -26.07 2.15 8.92
C GLU A 56 -24.79 2.99 8.86
N VAL A 57 -24.08 3.08 9.99
CA VAL A 57 -22.75 3.68 10.03
C VAL A 57 -21.81 2.66 9.40
N LYS A 58 -21.51 2.86 8.13
CA LYS A 58 -20.33 2.25 7.54
C LYS A 58 -19.13 3.03 8.06
N GLU A 59 -18.58 2.61 9.19
CA GLU A 59 -17.23 3.06 9.56
C GLU A 59 -16.32 2.81 8.34
N PRO A 60 -15.43 3.74 7.97
CA PRO A 60 -14.30 3.36 7.13
C PRO A 60 -13.63 2.22 7.89
N THR A 61 -13.69 1.01 7.34
CA THR A 61 -13.09 -0.17 7.96
C THR A 61 -11.69 0.25 8.41
N PRO A 62 -11.39 0.27 9.71
CA PRO A 62 -10.03 0.54 10.12
C PRO A 62 -9.19 -0.52 9.43
N LEU A 63 -8.27 -0.08 8.55
CA LEU A 63 -7.21 -0.92 8.03
C LEU A 63 -6.69 -1.72 9.22
N ASN A 64 -6.66 -3.05 9.10
CA ASN A 64 -6.17 -3.84 10.22
C ASN A 64 -4.77 -3.32 10.57
N PRO A 65 -4.31 -3.35 11.82
CA PRO A 65 -2.94 -2.95 12.14
C PRO A 65 -1.88 -3.70 11.29
N SER A 66 -2.22 -4.90 10.80
CA SER A 66 -1.43 -5.65 9.82
C SER A 66 -1.33 -4.98 8.44
N ASP A 67 -2.35 -4.25 8.02
CA ASP A 67 -2.42 -3.57 6.73
C ASP A 67 -1.58 -2.28 6.76
N ASP A 68 -1.61 -1.52 7.86
CA ASP A 68 -0.73 -0.36 8.08
C ASP A 68 0.76 -0.77 8.15
N ASP A 69 1.04 -1.88 8.84
CA ASP A 69 2.38 -2.48 8.88
C ASP A 69 2.83 -2.94 7.48
N ALA A 70 1.92 -3.53 6.70
CA ALA A 70 2.20 -3.95 5.33
C ALA A 70 2.48 -2.76 4.39
N VAL A 71 1.74 -1.66 4.52
CA VAL A 71 2.00 -0.41 3.79
C VAL A 71 3.36 0.17 4.17
N THR A 72 3.68 0.20 5.47
CA THR A 72 4.99 0.67 5.96
C THR A 72 6.14 -0.14 5.38
N GLN A 73 6.03 -1.48 5.40
CA GLN A 73 7.02 -2.37 4.79
C GLN A 73 7.12 -2.17 3.28
N ALA A 74 6.00 -2.00 2.59
CA ALA A 74 5.97 -1.76 1.15
C ALA A 74 6.74 -0.48 0.78
N VAL A 75 6.50 0.62 1.50
CA VAL A 75 7.22 1.89 1.29
C VAL A 75 8.72 1.71 1.55
N GLN A 76 9.11 0.97 2.59
CA GLN A 76 10.52 0.72 2.88
C GLN A 76 11.23 -0.08 1.77
N VAL A 77 10.56 -1.09 1.21
CA VAL A 77 11.08 -1.86 0.07
C VAL A 77 11.25 -0.97 -1.16
N LEU A 78 10.26 -0.12 -1.46
CA LEU A 78 10.33 0.82 -2.58
C LEU A 78 11.43 1.88 -2.39
N SER A 79 11.63 2.37 -1.17
CA SER A 79 12.72 3.30 -0.82
C SER A 79 14.11 2.66 -1.02
N ASN A 80 14.27 1.41 -0.61
CA ASN A 80 15.50 0.64 -0.87
C ASN A 80 15.73 0.47 -2.38
N LEU A 81 14.69 0.14 -3.15
CA LEU A 81 14.79 0.04 -4.61
C LEU A 81 15.24 1.37 -5.24
N ALA A 82 14.69 2.51 -4.79
CA ALA A 82 15.06 3.83 -5.28
C ALA A 82 16.55 4.13 -5.04
N THR A 83 17.04 3.83 -3.83
CA THR A 83 18.46 3.99 -3.47
C THR A 83 19.36 3.11 -4.35
N LEU A 84 18.98 1.85 -4.58
CA LEU A 84 19.73 0.94 -5.45
C LEU A 84 19.71 1.40 -6.92
N LYS A 85 18.58 1.93 -7.40
CA LYS A 85 18.46 2.48 -8.75
C LYS A 85 19.44 3.62 -8.98
N LEU A 86 19.57 4.54 -8.01
CA LEU A 86 20.50 5.65 -8.08
C LEU A 86 21.96 5.16 -8.17
N LYS A 87 22.37 4.23 -7.28
CA LYS A 87 23.72 3.65 -7.30
C LYS A 87 24.08 2.98 -8.62
N VAL A 88 23.13 2.27 -9.23
CA VAL A 88 23.33 1.66 -10.55
C VAL A 88 23.46 2.74 -11.63
N GLN A 89 22.67 3.80 -11.56
CA GLN A 89 22.71 4.89 -12.55
C GLN A 89 24.02 5.67 -12.51
N GLU A 90 24.57 5.95 -11.33
CA GLU A 90 25.82 6.70 -11.14
C GLU A 90 27.00 6.10 -11.92
N SER A 91 27.14 4.77 -11.92
CA SER A 91 28.28 4.07 -12.54
C SER A 91 27.97 3.44 -13.90
N ARG A 92 26.71 3.52 -14.38
CA ARG A 92 26.26 2.83 -15.61
C ARG A 92 27.03 3.25 -16.85
N GLY A 93 27.21 4.54 -17.06
CA GLY A 93 27.83 5.06 -18.28
C GLY A 93 29.29 4.60 -18.42
N GLU A 94 30.05 4.75 -17.35
CA GLU A 94 31.46 4.34 -17.29
C GLU A 94 31.61 2.82 -17.37
N ALA A 95 30.81 2.06 -16.62
CA ALA A 95 30.85 0.61 -16.64
C ALA A 95 30.53 0.03 -18.03
N LEU A 96 29.59 0.61 -18.78
CA LEU A 96 29.28 0.14 -20.14
C LEU A 96 30.42 0.38 -21.13
N LYS A 97 31.13 1.52 -21.00
CA LYS A 97 32.33 1.79 -21.81
C LYS A 97 33.47 0.83 -21.48
N LEU A 98 33.70 0.57 -20.20
CA LEU A 98 34.73 -0.39 -19.77
C LEU A 98 34.36 -1.83 -20.16
N ARG A 99 33.07 -2.17 -20.18
CA ARG A 99 32.60 -3.51 -20.59
C ARG A 99 32.92 -3.79 -22.05
N SER A 100 32.84 -2.80 -22.94
CA SER A 100 33.24 -3.02 -24.35
C SER A 100 34.73 -3.26 -24.51
N LEU A 101 35.58 -2.66 -23.65
CA LEU A 101 37.02 -2.94 -23.66
C LEU A 101 37.36 -4.37 -23.21
N VAL A 102 36.49 -4.99 -22.41
CA VAL A 102 36.68 -6.40 -22.01
C VAL A 102 36.67 -7.34 -23.21
N ASP A 103 35.91 -7.03 -24.27
CA ASP A 103 35.83 -7.87 -25.47
C ASP A 103 37.19 -8.01 -26.17
N VAL A 104 38.07 -7.01 -26.06
CA VAL A 104 39.44 -7.02 -26.63
C VAL A 104 40.26 -8.20 -26.09
N LEU A 105 40.06 -8.60 -24.82
CA LEU A 105 40.74 -9.76 -24.23
C LEU A 105 40.37 -11.10 -24.88
N PHE A 106 39.31 -11.13 -25.68
CA PHE A 106 38.81 -12.32 -26.37
C PHE A 106 39.05 -12.26 -27.88
N THR A 107 39.87 -11.31 -28.34
CA THR A 107 40.28 -11.18 -29.74
C THR A 107 41.74 -11.61 -29.91
N ASP A 108 42.12 -11.97 -31.14
CA ASP A 108 43.50 -12.26 -31.51
C ASP A 108 44.31 -10.98 -31.85
N GLU A 109 43.74 -9.79 -31.59
CA GLU A 109 44.40 -8.52 -31.87
C GLU A 109 45.54 -8.25 -30.88
N ILE A 110 46.59 -7.59 -31.36
CA ILE A 110 47.72 -7.20 -30.51
C ILE A 110 47.27 -6.02 -29.63
N VAL A 111 47.22 -6.25 -28.32
CA VAL A 111 46.82 -5.25 -27.32
C VAL A 111 48.04 -4.51 -26.79
N SER A 112 47.94 -3.19 -26.67
CA SER A 112 48.99 -2.37 -26.07
C SER A 112 49.01 -2.45 -24.55
N GLU A 113 50.13 -2.09 -23.93
CA GLU A 113 50.24 -2.05 -22.47
C GLU A 113 49.30 -0.99 -21.85
N GLU A 114 49.07 0.13 -22.54
CA GLU A 114 48.16 1.20 -22.11
C GLU A 114 46.69 0.75 -22.08
N GLU A 115 46.27 -0.05 -23.06
CA GLU A 115 44.92 -0.64 -23.10
C GLU A 115 44.74 -1.63 -21.94
N ILE A 116 45.74 -2.47 -21.67
CA ILE A 116 45.72 -3.40 -20.54
C ILE A 116 45.70 -2.65 -19.20
N ALA A 117 46.44 -1.55 -19.07
CA ALA A 117 46.44 -0.73 -17.86
C ALA A 117 45.06 -0.10 -17.61
N THR A 118 44.47 0.50 -18.64
CA THR A 118 43.11 1.08 -18.59
C THR A 118 42.07 0.03 -18.20
N LEU A 119 42.16 -1.17 -18.76
CA LEU A 119 41.24 -2.26 -18.44
C LEU A 119 41.39 -2.73 -16.99
N LYS A 120 42.62 -2.85 -16.49
CA LYS A 120 42.91 -3.23 -15.09
C LYS A 120 42.31 -2.24 -14.10
N GLU A 121 42.44 -0.95 -14.35
CA GLU A 121 41.83 0.09 -13.52
C GLU A 121 40.30 0.04 -13.58
N GLY A 122 39.75 -0.22 -14.78
CA GLY A 122 38.33 -0.33 -15.03
C GLY A 122 37.64 -1.52 -14.35
N PHE A 123 38.35 -2.61 -14.03
CA PHE A 123 37.73 -3.79 -13.39
C PHE A 123 37.09 -3.47 -12.04
N LYS A 124 37.61 -2.49 -11.28
CA LYS A 124 36.99 -2.06 -10.02
C LYS A 124 35.61 -1.44 -10.25
N VAL A 125 35.48 -0.61 -11.29
CA VAL A 125 34.22 0.02 -11.68
C VAL A 125 33.24 -1.04 -12.17
N LEU A 126 33.70 -1.95 -13.04
CA LEU A 126 32.88 -3.06 -13.54
C LEU A 126 32.36 -3.95 -12.40
N LYS A 127 33.21 -4.34 -11.46
CA LYS A 127 32.83 -5.12 -10.28
C LYS A 127 31.77 -4.40 -9.45
N THR A 128 31.99 -3.13 -9.15
CA THR A 128 31.08 -2.31 -8.33
C THR A 128 29.72 -2.16 -9.00
N TYR A 129 29.71 -1.82 -10.29
CA TYR A 129 28.49 -1.73 -11.08
C TYR A 129 27.75 -3.06 -11.15
N ALA A 130 28.45 -4.16 -11.42
CA ALA A 130 27.84 -5.49 -11.52
C ALA A 130 27.17 -5.90 -10.19
N GLN A 131 27.85 -5.72 -9.06
CA GLN A 131 27.29 -6.02 -7.74
C GLN A 131 26.06 -5.14 -7.41
N ALA A 132 26.12 -3.85 -7.72
CA ALA A 132 24.98 -2.95 -7.54
C ALA A 132 23.80 -3.35 -8.44
N ASN A 133 24.06 -3.69 -9.70
CA ASN A 133 23.04 -4.09 -10.67
C ASN A 133 22.36 -5.42 -10.28
N LEU A 134 23.11 -6.39 -9.73
CA LEU A 134 22.54 -7.63 -9.19
C LEU A 134 21.58 -7.34 -8.03
N ARG A 135 22.02 -6.59 -7.02
CA ARG A 135 21.17 -6.20 -5.88
C ARG A 135 19.93 -5.42 -6.33
N TYR A 136 20.08 -4.54 -7.31
CA TYR A 136 18.96 -3.79 -7.88
C TYR A 136 17.93 -4.72 -8.54
N ARG A 137 18.38 -5.72 -9.32
CA ARG A 137 17.49 -6.70 -9.96
C ARG A 137 16.75 -7.56 -8.94
N GLU A 138 17.43 -8.01 -7.89
CA GLU A 138 16.82 -8.76 -6.78
C GLU A 138 15.77 -7.90 -6.07
N ALA A 139 16.13 -6.68 -5.67
CA ALA A 139 15.23 -5.75 -4.99
C ALA A 139 14.01 -5.38 -5.85
N ARG A 140 14.17 -5.30 -7.18
CA ARG A 140 13.07 -4.99 -8.11
C ARG A 140 11.96 -6.04 -8.04
N THR A 141 12.32 -7.32 -7.90
CA THR A 141 11.34 -8.41 -7.80
C THR A 141 10.47 -8.26 -6.54
N GLN A 142 11.09 -7.93 -5.40
CA GLN A 142 10.37 -7.68 -4.14
C GLN A 142 9.53 -6.39 -4.21
N ALA A 143 10.05 -5.37 -4.87
CA ALA A 143 9.38 -4.09 -5.03
C ALA A 143 8.12 -4.15 -5.90
N GLU A 144 8.00 -5.12 -6.81
CA GLU A 144 6.78 -5.33 -7.60
C GLU A 144 5.59 -5.76 -6.71
N GLN A 145 5.85 -6.59 -5.70
CA GLN A 145 4.85 -6.96 -4.70
C GLN A 145 4.51 -5.79 -3.79
N ALA A 146 5.53 -5.09 -3.28
CA ALA A 146 5.35 -3.89 -2.45
C ALA A 146 4.55 -2.80 -3.17
N ARG A 147 4.79 -2.62 -4.47
CA ARG A 147 4.00 -1.70 -5.30
C ARG A 147 2.53 -2.07 -5.31
N THR A 148 2.19 -3.34 -5.43
CA THR A 148 0.79 -3.79 -5.44
C THR A 148 0.08 -3.46 -4.12
N ILE A 149 0.74 -3.67 -2.98
CA ILE A 149 0.21 -3.33 -1.65
C ILE A 149 -0.03 -1.81 -1.56
N LEU A 150 0.96 -1.02 -1.97
CA LEU A 150 0.84 0.44 -1.96
C LEU A 150 -0.27 0.93 -2.90
N ASP A 151 -0.35 0.38 -4.12
CA ASP A 151 -1.37 0.73 -5.12
C ASP A 151 -2.78 0.40 -4.59
N GLN A 152 -2.96 -0.72 -3.88
CA GLN A 152 -4.23 -1.07 -3.22
C GLN A 152 -4.61 -0.10 -2.10
N ALA A 153 -3.65 0.28 -1.24
CA ALA A 153 -3.89 1.24 -0.17
C ALA A 153 -4.19 2.65 -0.69
N LEU A 154 -3.64 3.01 -1.85
CA LEU A 154 -3.84 4.31 -2.48
C LEU A 154 -5.11 4.40 -3.36
N ASN A 155 -5.72 3.28 -3.75
CA ASN A 155 -6.92 3.28 -4.60
C ASN A 155 -8.20 3.28 -3.72
N PRO A 156 -9.02 4.34 -3.71
CA PRO A 156 -10.25 4.40 -2.92
C PRO A 156 -11.44 3.66 -3.55
N ALA A 157 -11.23 2.72 -4.47
CA ALA A 157 -12.32 2.11 -5.23
C ALA A 157 -12.89 0.87 -4.51
N ASP A 158 -14.00 1.10 -3.79
CA ASP A 158 -15.06 0.11 -3.59
C ASP A 158 -15.33 -0.61 -4.93
N PRO A 159 -15.29 -1.95 -4.99
CA PRO A 159 -15.81 -2.65 -6.15
C PRO A 159 -17.33 -2.49 -6.15
N GLU A 160 -17.86 -1.49 -6.86
CA GLU A 160 -19.28 -1.43 -7.17
C GLU A 160 -19.68 -2.75 -7.85
N PRO A 161 -20.63 -3.52 -7.30
CA PRO A 161 -21.12 -4.71 -7.95
C PRO A 161 -21.87 -4.28 -9.21
N ILE A 162 -21.34 -4.66 -10.36
CA ILE A 162 -22.03 -4.61 -11.65
C ILE A 162 -23.33 -5.41 -11.47
N LYS A 163 -24.46 -4.70 -11.36
CA LYS A 163 -25.77 -5.33 -11.39
C LYS A 163 -26.10 -5.73 -12.83
N PRO A 164 -26.70 -6.92 -13.04
CA PRO A 164 -27.10 -7.40 -14.35
C PRO A 164 -28.24 -6.58 -14.96
#